data_AF-A0A8G0PEZ6-F1
#
_entry.id   AF-A0A8G0PEZ6-F1
#
_cell.length_a   1.000
_cell.length_b   1.000
_cell.length_c   1.000
_cell.angle_alpha   90.00
_cell.angle_beta   90.00
_cell.angle_gamma   90.00
#
_symmetry.space_group_name_H-M   'P 1'
#
loop_
_entity.id
_entity.type
_entity.pdbx_description
1 polymer ?
#
loop_
_entity_poly.entity_id
_entity_poly.type
_entity_poly.pdbx_seq_one_letter_code
_entity_poly.pdbx_strand_id
1 'polypeptide(L)'
;MSGFAKEQLPSDGSSNWSLHAKAFLVVCSHRMWRGGPRSILQIAAAAFGLLMLFYFVTLQLDDRYQQILSWSTPESGGSGDLRIVVFGSQDLMGSAPDAKHTHTSWPEHLCKQLKCHSVLSFIPPIESQPGLTSNSIYGTEIRALEMFNEQANLTGKPALDNFYIPEQYPVPTKTPDLAAQVQKFLTMAPPKIPPRETLWVFTFGTWETWNMASLPRETGERLIDASVTDIFTQVELLYRKSLNPASPAFSDFWSNVTKEEIQALTHPDPENKPDERKTESFRVVIPQLFDITLAPGWQKRPLPSESQSRGVQMRNAAYLNSRWNDQVSRQLEDWRRKGNSKPEGVEDEGIETASSVPTMASLLRYLPESLQPKEKDNNGEETNDDIIYAPYPRRLGLQSSLVKSVLDAMTEEEMQRSGLRDSRGRGSRPANDAMRFFDVWTPCIADARSVTGISTSQPSQECEVPNDHLFYDEFTFGERAKEELAKQTAAQIREYLFVS
;
A
#
# COMPACT_ATOMS: atom_id res chain seq x y z
N MET A 1 -60.66 -49.84 -2.01
CA MET A 1 -59.77 -49.97 -3.20
C MET A 1 -58.91 -48.72 -3.22
N SER A 2 -57.84 -48.66 -2.43
CA SER A 2 -56.46 -49.03 -2.80
C SER A 2 -56.03 -48.44 -4.14
N GLY A 3 -55.14 -47.45 -4.10
CA GLY A 3 -54.56 -46.81 -5.28
C GLY A 3 -53.60 -45.68 -4.91
N PHE A 4 -52.52 -46.00 -4.19
CA PHE A 4 -51.36 -45.11 -4.05
C PHE A 4 -50.68 -44.99 -5.42
N ALA A 5 -50.75 -43.80 -6.04
CA ALA A 5 -49.88 -43.42 -7.14
C ALA A 5 -48.67 -42.68 -6.55
N LYS A 6 -47.50 -43.30 -6.69
CA LYS A 6 -46.21 -42.79 -6.19
C LYS A 6 -45.56 -41.97 -7.30
N GLU A 7 -45.27 -40.72 -7.00
CA GLU A 7 -44.51 -39.80 -7.85
C GLU A 7 -43.13 -40.37 -8.21
N GLN A 8 -42.76 -40.18 -9.48
CA GLN A 8 -41.43 -40.41 -10.02
C GLN A 8 -40.45 -39.35 -9.47
N LEU A 9 -39.36 -39.81 -8.85
CA LEU A 9 -38.13 -39.03 -8.68
C LEU A 9 -37.04 -39.55 -9.64
N PRO A 10 -36.11 -38.68 -10.07
CA PRO A 10 -35.27 -38.92 -11.23
C PRO A 10 -34.00 -39.72 -10.92
N SER A 11 -33.54 -40.38 -11.98
CA SER A 11 -32.27 -41.10 -12.16
C SER A 11 -31.06 -40.42 -11.51
N ASP A 12 -30.45 -41.09 -10.52
CA ASP A 12 -29.11 -40.78 -10.02
C ASP A 12 -28.06 -41.10 -11.11
N GLY A 13 -27.54 -40.05 -11.74
CA GLY A 13 -26.36 -40.14 -12.61
C GLY A 13 -25.11 -40.37 -11.78
N SER A 14 -24.56 -41.58 -11.83
CA SER A 14 -23.28 -41.89 -11.18
C SER A 14 -22.17 -41.01 -11.74
N SER A 15 -21.57 -40.17 -10.90
CA SER A 15 -20.45 -39.30 -11.29
C SER A 15 -19.27 -40.14 -11.82
N ASN A 16 -18.58 -39.64 -12.85
CA ASN A 16 -17.39 -40.26 -13.45
C ASN A 16 -16.28 -40.58 -12.44
N TRP A 17 -16.29 -39.90 -11.28
CA TRP A 17 -15.36 -40.14 -10.18
C TRP A 17 -15.61 -41.50 -9.48
N SER A 18 -16.88 -41.92 -9.37
CA SER A 18 -17.25 -43.21 -8.79
C SER A 18 -16.83 -44.40 -9.65
N LEU A 19 -16.77 -44.24 -10.98
CA LEU A 19 -16.32 -45.26 -11.93
C LEU A 19 -14.79 -45.44 -11.88
N HIS A 20 -14.03 -44.35 -11.81
CA HIS A 20 -12.57 -44.41 -11.69
C HIS A 20 -12.13 -44.95 -10.33
N ALA A 21 -12.81 -44.60 -9.25
CA ALA A 21 -12.54 -45.16 -7.91
C ALA A 21 -12.83 -46.67 -7.86
N LYS A 22 -13.92 -47.12 -8.50
CA LYS A 22 -14.24 -48.55 -8.62
C LYS A 22 -13.21 -49.29 -9.49
N ALA A 23 -12.78 -48.72 -10.61
CA ALA A 23 -11.76 -49.32 -11.47
C ALA A 23 -10.40 -49.44 -10.75
N PHE A 24 -10.02 -48.43 -9.97
CA PHE A 24 -8.79 -48.45 -9.18
C PHE A 24 -8.83 -49.52 -8.08
N LEU A 25 -9.96 -49.67 -7.37
CA LEU A 25 -10.17 -50.71 -6.37
C LEU A 25 -10.14 -52.14 -6.96
N VAL A 26 -10.66 -52.33 -8.18
CA VAL A 26 -10.59 -53.61 -8.88
C VAL A 26 -9.16 -53.94 -9.31
N VAL A 27 -8.37 -52.95 -9.75
CA VAL A 27 -6.96 -53.16 -10.11
C VAL A 27 -6.09 -53.46 -8.88
N CYS A 28 -6.31 -52.76 -7.76
CA CYS A 28 -5.59 -53.01 -6.51
C CYS A 28 -5.93 -54.38 -5.91
N SER A 29 -7.21 -54.78 -5.91
CA SER A 29 -7.64 -56.09 -5.41
C SER A 29 -7.11 -57.25 -6.27
N HIS A 30 -7.11 -57.11 -7.60
CA HIS A 30 -6.59 -58.15 -8.50
C HIS A 30 -5.05 -58.31 -8.39
N ARG A 31 -4.29 -57.22 -8.13
CA ARG A 31 -2.84 -57.31 -7.90
C ARG A 31 -2.46 -57.84 -6.52
N MET A 32 -3.23 -57.54 -5.48
CA MET A 32 -2.99 -58.08 -4.12
C MET A 32 -3.22 -59.59 -4.02
N TRP A 33 -4.01 -60.18 -4.91
CA TRP A 33 -4.30 -61.63 -4.87
C TRP A 33 -3.26 -62.51 -5.56
N ARG A 34 -2.38 -61.94 -6.41
CA ARG A 34 -1.29 -62.67 -7.08
C ARG A 34 0.11 -62.27 -6.61
N GLY A 35 0.26 -61.08 -6.04
CA GLY A 35 1.51 -60.66 -5.41
C GLY A 35 1.50 -61.03 -3.94
N GLY A 36 2.29 -62.03 -3.55
CA GLY A 36 2.49 -62.40 -2.14
C GLY A 36 2.97 -61.23 -1.26
N PRO A 37 3.29 -61.46 0.02
CA PRO A 37 3.43 -60.41 1.06
C PRO A 37 4.39 -59.25 0.72
N ARG A 38 5.29 -59.42 -0.25
CA ARG A 38 6.16 -58.34 -0.79
C ARG A 38 5.39 -57.23 -1.52
N SER A 39 4.29 -57.53 -2.20
CA SER A 39 3.52 -56.52 -2.96
C SER A 39 2.71 -55.61 -2.04
N ILE A 40 2.24 -56.12 -0.90
CA ILE A 40 1.57 -55.32 0.14
C ILE A 40 2.55 -54.32 0.75
N LEU A 41 3.80 -54.73 0.99
CA LEU A 41 4.83 -53.88 1.56
C LEU A 41 5.23 -52.73 0.62
N GLN A 42 5.26 -52.99 -0.70
CA GLN A 42 5.53 -51.96 -1.71
C GLN A 42 4.38 -50.95 -1.85
N ILE A 43 3.13 -51.41 -1.78
CA ILE A 43 1.96 -50.51 -1.82
C ILE A 43 1.89 -49.68 -0.54
N ALA A 44 2.16 -50.28 0.63
CA ALA A 44 2.24 -49.56 1.90
C ALA A 44 3.38 -48.54 1.90
N ALA A 45 4.56 -48.88 1.36
CA ALA A 45 5.68 -47.95 1.23
C ALA A 45 5.38 -46.81 0.25
N ALA A 46 4.68 -47.08 -0.86
CA ALA A 46 4.26 -46.05 -1.81
C ALA A 46 3.17 -45.13 -1.21
N ALA A 47 2.22 -45.70 -0.47
CA ALA A 47 1.21 -44.92 0.25
C ALA A 47 1.85 -44.07 1.35
N PHE A 48 2.80 -44.62 2.11
CA PHE A 48 3.55 -43.88 3.13
C PHE A 48 4.44 -42.80 2.53
N GLY A 49 5.08 -43.06 1.38
CA GLY A 49 5.84 -42.05 0.64
C GLY A 49 4.97 -40.91 0.11
N LEU A 50 3.77 -41.21 -0.38
CA LEU A 50 2.77 -40.20 -0.78
C LEU A 50 2.23 -39.41 0.42
N LEU A 51 2.02 -40.06 1.55
CA LEU A 51 1.55 -39.42 2.79
C LEU A 51 2.64 -38.53 3.39
N MET A 52 3.90 -38.96 3.34
CA MET A 52 5.05 -38.14 3.71
C MET A 52 5.25 -36.97 2.74
N LEU A 53 5.06 -37.17 1.43
CA LEU A 53 5.05 -36.07 0.47
C LEU A 53 3.92 -35.08 0.79
N PHE A 54 2.70 -35.54 1.07
CA PHE A 54 1.61 -34.65 1.47
C PHE A 54 1.94 -33.91 2.77
N TYR A 55 2.44 -34.59 3.79
CA TYR A 55 2.70 -34.01 5.11
C TYR A 55 3.90 -33.05 5.12
N PHE A 56 4.98 -33.39 4.40
CA PHE A 56 6.19 -32.56 4.32
C PHE A 56 6.11 -31.45 3.27
N VAL A 57 5.36 -31.64 2.17
CA VAL A 57 5.14 -30.57 1.17
C VAL A 57 4.15 -29.53 1.69
N THR A 58 3.22 -29.89 2.60
CA THR A 58 2.36 -28.89 3.28
C THR A 58 3.05 -28.15 4.42
N LEU A 59 4.27 -28.53 4.82
CA LEU A 59 5.02 -27.88 5.92
C LEU A 59 6.11 -26.90 5.46
N GLN A 60 6.19 -26.59 4.15
CA GLN A 60 7.07 -25.54 3.61
C GLN A 60 6.37 -24.50 2.71
N LEU A 61 5.04 -24.54 2.65
CA LEU A 61 4.26 -23.42 2.16
C LEU A 61 3.87 -22.58 3.37
N ASP A 62 4.74 -21.63 3.69
CA ASP A 62 4.53 -20.61 4.71
C ASP A 62 3.19 -19.89 4.44
N ASP A 63 2.21 -20.09 5.32
CA ASP A 63 0.89 -19.42 5.29
C ASP A 63 1.00 -17.88 5.30
N ARG A 64 2.19 -17.31 5.52
CA ARG A 64 2.48 -15.88 5.31
C ARG A 64 2.45 -15.43 3.84
N TYR A 65 2.45 -16.35 2.88
CA TYR A 65 2.43 -16.05 1.44
C TYR A 65 1.04 -16.17 0.79
N GLN A 66 -0.03 -16.52 1.52
CA GLN A 66 -1.37 -16.65 0.91
C GLN A 66 -2.01 -15.32 0.49
N GLN A 67 -1.49 -14.16 0.96
CA GLN A 67 -1.82 -12.84 0.40
C GLN A 67 -0.88 -12.41 -0.75
N ILE A 68 0.09 -13.24 -1.12
CA ILE A 68 1.07 -13.02 -2.18
C ILE A 68 0.69 -13.95 -3.35
N LEU A 69 -0.43 -13.68 -3.99
CA LEU A 69 -0.76 -14.31 -5.27
C LEU A 69 -0.35 -13.38 -6.42
N SER A 70 0.80 -13.72 -6.97
CA SER A 70 1.40 -13.22 -8.21
C SER A 70 0.46 -13.35 -9.42
N TRP A 71 0.13 -12.23 -10.06
CA TRP A 71 -0.20 -12.12 -11.49
C TRP A 71 0.35 -10.76 -11.96
N SER A 72 1.39 -10.69 -12.78
CA SER A 72 1.47 -11.21 -14.14
C SER A 72 2.84 -11.83 -14.43
N THR A 73 2.87 -12.88 -15.25
CA THR A 73 4.04 -13.22 -16.07
C THR A 73 3.83 -12.54 -17.43
N PRO A 74 4.56 -11.46 -17.76
CA PRO A 74 4.91 -11.18 -19.13
C PRO A 74 6.25 -11.85 -19.46
N GLU A 75 6.36 -12.27 -20.71
CA GLU A 75 7.54 -12.86 -21.31
C GLU A 75 8.82 -12.06 -21.00
N SER A 76 9.91 -12.79 -20.76
CA SER A 76 11.25 -12.25 -20.57
C SER A 76 11.64 -11.31 -21.70
N GLY A 77 11.67 -10.00 -21.42
CA GLY A 77 12.04 -9.00 -22.41
C GLY A 77 11.98 -7.57 -21.92
N GLY A 78 12.89 -7.18 -21.01
CA GLY A 78 13.32 -5.80 -20.78
C GLY A 78 12.36 -4.84 -20.07
N SER A 79 12.79 -4.31 -18.92
CA SER A 79 12.18 -3.24 -18.10
C SER A 79 10.92 -3.66 -17.31
N GLY A 80 10.89 -3.77 -15.98
CA GLY A 80 11.89 -3.49 -14.94
C GLY A 80 11.55 -4.23 -13.65
N ASP A 81 12.57 -4.58 -12.88
CA ASP A 81 12.46 -5.29 -11.60
C ASP A 81 12.08 -4.32 -10.45
N LEU A 82 10.92 -3.69 -10.62
CA LEU A 82 10.37 -2.70 -9.70
C LEU A 82 9.37 -3.38 -8.76
N ARG A 83 9.61 -3.26 -7.45
CA ARG A 83 8.67 -3.63 -6.39
C ARG A 83 7.99 -2.38 -5.83
N ILE A 84 6.68 -2.42 -5.66
CA ILE A 84 5.94 -1.38 -4.93
C ILE A 84 5.60 -1.91 -3.53
N VAL A 85 5.90 -1.16 -2.48
CA VAL A 85 5.52 -1.46 -1.10
C VAL A 85 4.61 -0.36 -0.59
N VAL A 86 3.44 -0.71 -0.09
CA VAL A 86 2.38 0.23 0.28
C VAL A 86 2.02 0.09 1.75
N PHE A 87 2.08 1.20 2.47
CA PHE A 87 1.59 1.37 3.84
C PHE A 87 0.45 2.38 3.83
N GLY A 88 -0.56 2.19 4.66
CA GLY A 88 -1.73 3.07 4.59
C GLY A 88 -2.96 2.59 5.33
N SER A 89 -4.05 3.27 5.01
CA SER A 89 -5.40 2.98 5.45
C SER A 89 -6.33 2.87 4.25
N GLN A 90 -7.58 2.47 4.47
CA GLN A 90 -8.63 2.70 3.48
C GLN A 90 -8.67 4.19 3.14
N ASP A 91 -8.90 4.57 1.89
CA ASP A 91 -8.88 5.97 1.48
C ASP A 91 -9.75 6.21 0.25
N LEU A 92 -9.92 7.48 -0.11
CA LEU A 92 -10.68 7.90 -1.29
C LEU A 92 -10.13 7.33 -2.60
N MET A 93 -8.84 7.06 -2.65
CA MET A 93 -8.20 6.48 -3.83
C MET A 93 -8.48 4.98 -3.98
N GLY A 94 -9.04 4.32 -2.97
CA GLY A 94 -9.27 2.88 -3.01
C GLY A 94 -7.97 2.09 -2.91
N SER A 95 -7.12 2.47 -1.96
CA SER A 95 -5.83 1.84 -1.71
C SER A 95 -5.94 0.49 -0.98
N ALA A 96 -7.04 0.27 -0.25
CA ALA A 96 -7.27 -0.98 0.46
C ALA A 96 -7.62 -2.14 -0.49
N PRO A 97 -7.06 -3.34 -0.26
CA PRO A 97 -7.45 -4.52 -1.01
C PRO A 97 -8.83 -5.00 -0.60
N ASP A 98 -9.58 -5.51 -1.58
CA ASP A 98 -10.82 -6.26 -1.34
C ASP A 98 -10.47 -7.72 -1.03
N ALA A 99 -11.02 -8.29 0.06
CA ALA A 99 -10.78 -9.68 0.45
C ALA A 99 -11.18 -10.69 -0.62
N LYS A 100 -12.15 -10.35 -1.47
CA LYS A 100 -12.58 -11.19 -2.60
C LYS A 100 -11.83 -10.87 -3.90
N HIS A 101 -10.94 -9.87 -3.89
CA HIS A 101 -10.25 -9.35 -5.06
C HIS A 101 -11.18 -9.03 -6.24
N THR A 102 -12.41 -8.59 -5.95
CA THR A 102 -13.38 -8.26 -7.01
C THR A 102 -13.10 -6.92 -7.68
N HIS A 103 -12.42 -6.02 -6.98
CA HIS A 103 -12.00 -4.72 -7.50
C HIS A 103 -10.50 -4.54 -7.38
N THR A 104 -9.91 -3.88 -8.37
CA THR A 104 -8.48 -3.54 -8.37
C THR A 104 -8.24 -2.29 -7.52
N SER A 105 -7.30 -2.38 -6.60
CA SER A 105 -6.88 -1.26 -5.76
C SER A 105 -6.05 -0.26 -6.57
N TRP A 106 -6.01 1.00 -6.12
CA TRP A 106 -5.22 2.03 -6.80
C TRP A 106 -3.72 1.68 -6.93
N PRO A 107 -3.04 1.10 -5.92
CA PRO A 107 -1.65 0.67 -6.07
C PRO A 107 -1.44 -0.43 -7.12
N GLU A 108 -2.41 -1.31 -7.34
CA GLU A 108 -2.35 -2.33 -8.38
C GLU A 108 -2.48 -1.71 -9.77
N HIS A 109 -3.38 -0.73 -9.94
CA HIS A 109 -3.43 0.09 -11.17
C HIS A 109 -2.11 0.82 -11.38
N LEU A 110 -1.53 1.39 -10.33
CA LEU A 110 -0.24 2.07 -10.43
C LEU A 110 0.87 1.13 -10.88
N CYS A 111 0.92 -0.09 -10.33
CA CYS A 111 1.86 -1.12 -10.76
C CYS A 111 1.70 -1.47 -12.24
N LYS A 112 0.47 -1.68 -12.71
CA LYS A 112 0.16 -1.94 -14.12
C LYS A 112 0.67 -0.80 -15.00
N GLN A 113 0.45 0.45 -14.59
CA GLN A 113 0.93 1.62 -15.32
C GLN A 113 2.45 1.71 -15.34
N LEU A 114 3.14 1.39 -14.25
CA LEU A 114 4.61 1.43 -14.13
C LEU A 114 5.31 0.17 -14.67
N LYS A 115 4.56 -0.87 -15.08
CA LYS A 115 5.09 -2.20 -15.43
C LYS A 115 5.92 -2.81 -14.29
N CYS A 116 5.40 -2.72 -13.07
CA CYS A 116 6.07 -3.25 -11.90
C CYS A 116 6.00 -4.78 -11.83
N HIS A 117 6.93 -5.41 -11.12
CA HIS A 117 6.97 -6.86 -10.94
C HIS A 117 6.04 -7.33 -9.82
N SER A 118 5.97 -6.59 -8.72
CA SER A 118 5.16 -6.97 -7.56
C SER A 118 4.67 -5.77 -6.74
N VAL A 119 3.52 -5.95 -6.10
CA VAL A 119 2.95 -5.02 -5.11
C VAL A 119 2.84 -5.75 -3.77
N LEU A 120 3.42 -5.17 -2.72
CA LEU A 120 3.27 -5.62 -1.34
C LEU A 120 2.42 -4.58 -0.60
N SER A 121 1.15 -4.88 -0.35
CA SER A 121 0.26 -4.00 0.40
C SER A 121 0.13 -4.45 1.85
N PHE A 122 0.36 -3.52 2.77
CA PHE A 122 0.14 -3.69 4.22
C PHE A 122 -1.09 -2.94 4.70
N ILE A 123 -1.86 -2.36 3.77
CA ILE A 123 -3.10 -1.67 4.06
C ILE A 123 -4.12 -2.69 4.58
N PRO A 124 -4.80 -2.40 5.70
CA PRO A 124 -5.89 -3.24 6.19
C PRO A 124 -6.96 -3.45 5.09
N PRO A 125 -7.57 -4.64 5.00
CA PRO A 125 -8.59 -4.90 4.00
C PRO A 125 -9.81 -3.98 4.20
N ILE A 126 -10.59 -3.76 3.15
CA ILE A 126 -11.71 -2.79 3.15
C ILE A 126 -12.75 -3.06 4.26
N GLU A 127 -12.87 -4.30 4.74
CA GLU A 127 -13.76 -4.70 5.84
C GLU A 127 -13.21 -4.39 7.23
N SER A 128 -12.02 -3.78 7.36
CA SER A 128 -11.46 -3.35 8.64
C SER A 128 -11.88 -1.93 8.98
N GLN A 129 -11.84 -1.58 10.26
CA GLN A 129 -11.91 -0.19 10.68
C GLN A 129 -10.77 0.61 10.06
N PRO A 130 -10.96 1.90 9.78
CA PRO A 130 -9.91 2.77 9.32
C PRO A 130 -8.71 2.78 10.23
N GLY A 131 -7.53 2.62 9.65
CA GLY A 131 -6.27 2.87 10.32
C GLY A 131 -5.99 4.36 10.41
N LEU A 132 -5.32 4.75 11.50
CA LEU A 132 -4.63 6.04 11.62
C LEU A 132 -3.12 5.80 11.47
N THR A 133 -2.36 6.86 11.16
CA THR A 133 -0.90 6.82 11.13
C THR A 133 -0.35 6.34 12.46
N SER A 134 -0.90 6.83 13.58
CA SER A 134 -0.49 6.45 14.92
C SER A 134 -1.67 6.38 15.88
N ASN A 135 -1.97 5.18 16.34
CA ASN A 135 -3.03 4.97 17.33
C ASN A 135 -2.65 5.55 18.70
N SER A 136 -1.36 5.63 19.02
CA SER A 136 -0.88 6.15 20.30
C SER A 136 -0.96 7.68 20.37
N ILE A 137 -0.62 8.40 19.29
CA ILE A 137 -0.72 9.86 19.20
C ILE A 137 -2.19 10.28 19.39
N TYR A 138 -3.11 9.70 18.62
CA TYR A 138 -4.52 10.01 18.73
C TYR A 138 -5.11 9.58 20.08
N GLY A 139 -4.78 8.36 20.54
CA GLY A 139 -5.29 7.84 21.79
C GLY A 139 -4.83 8.59 23.03
N THR A 140 -3.67 9.24 22.99
CA THR A 140 -3.22 10.10 24.09
C THR A 140 -4.11 11.34 24.22
N GLU A 141 -4.49 11.97 23.11
CA GLU A 141 -5.41 13.11 23.12
C GLU A 141 -6.82 12.70 23.57
N ILE A 142 -7.34 11.57 23.07
CA ILE A 142 -8.67 11.08 23.47
C ILE A 142 -8.74 10.83 24.97
N ARG A 143 -7.72 10.21 25.58
CA ARG A 143 -7.65 10.04 27.04
C ARG A 143 -7.57 11.37 27.79
N ALA A 144 -6.79 12.33 27.29
CA ALA A 144 -6.69 13.65 27.90
C ALA A 144 -8.04 14.39 27.86
N LEU A 145 -8.79 14.22 26.77
CA LEU A 145 -10.14 14.77 26.60
C LEU A 145 -11.14 14.12 27.56
N GLU A 146 -11.09 12.80 27.73
CA GLU A 146 -11.92 12.08 28.71
C GLU A 146 -11.68 12.61 30.14
N MET A 147 -10.42 12.75 30.55
CA MET A 147 -10.06 13.32 31.85
C MET A 147 -10.52 14.77 32.02
N PHE A 148 -10.46 15.57 30.95
CA PHE A 148 -10.95 16.95 30.98
C PHE A 148 -12.47 17.01 31.12
N ASN A 149 -13.19 16.13 30.42
CA ASN A 149 -14.65 16.07 30.45
C ASN A 149 -15.18 15.71 31.84
N GLU A 150 -14.52 14.81 32.57
CA GLU A 150 -14.86 14.49 33.97
C GLU A 150 -14.82 15.70 34.91
N GLN A 151 -14.01 16.71 34.58
CA GLN A 151 -13.81 17.92 35.38
C GLN A 151 -14.57 19.14 34.84
N ALA A 152 -15.22 19.00 33.68
CA ALA A 152 -15.83 20.13 32.97
C ALA A 152 -17.16 20.55 33.61
N ASN A 153 -17.29 21.85 33.94
CA ASN A 153 -18.56 22.42 34.36
C ASN A 153 -19.45 22.72 33.15
N LEU A 154 -20.18 21.69 32.69
CA LEU A 154 -21.09 21.80 31.53
C LEU A 154 -22.25 22.76 31.77
N THR A 155 -22.73 22.89 33.01
CA THR A 155 -23.82 23.82 33.36
C THR A 155 -23.42 25.28 33.14
N GLY A 156 -22.16 25.63 33.43
CA GLY A 156 -21.64 26.98 33.21
C GLY A 156 -21.07 27.20 31.81
N LYS A 157 -20.64 26.12 31.12
CA LYS A 157 -20.01 26.18 29.79
C LYS A 157 -20.43 25.00 28.91
N PRO A 158 -21.65 25.00 28.35
CA PRO A 158 -22.16 23.89 27.53
C PRO A 158 -21.32 23.59 26.28
N ALA A 159 -20.60 24.59 25.75
CA ALA A 159 -19.70 24.42 24.60
C ALA A 159 -18.47 23.52 24.88
N LEU A 160 -18.23 23.16 26.15
CA LEU A 160 -17.17 22.21 26.53
C LEU A 160 -17.65 20.75 26.51
N ASP A 161 -18.89 20.49 26.08
CA ASP A 161 -19.40 19.13 25.94
C ASP A 161 -18.71 18.40 24.77
N ASN A 162 -17.67 17.65 25.12
CA ASN A 162 -16.93 16.78 24.21
C ASN A 162 -17.14 15.28 24.53
N PHE A 163 -18.16 14.93 25.33
CA PHE A 163 -18.39 13.53 25.73
C PHE A 163 -18.69 12.62 24.54
N TYR A 164 -19.24 13.18 23.46
CA TYR A 164 -19.54 12.45 22.24
C TYR A 164 -18.30 12.02 21.44
N ILE A 165 -17.15 12.68 21.62
CA ILE A 165 -15.98 12.48 20.75
C ILE A 165 -15.38 11.08 20.91
N PRO A 166 -15.06 10.59 22.13
CA PRO A 166 -14.51 9.25 22.30
C PRO A 166 -15.48 8.13 21.86
N GLU A 167 -16.79 8.38 21.96
CA GLU A 167 -17.84 7.43 21.55
C GLU A 167 -17.96 7.36 20.03
N GLN A 168 -18.02 8.51 19.35
CA GLN A 168 -18.25 8.57 17.90
C GLN A 168 -16.97 8.42 17.08
N TYR A 169 -15.81 8.77 17.64
CA TYR A 169 -14.50 8.72 16.99
C TYR A 169 -13.48 7.98 17.87
N PRO A 170 -13.71 6.69 18.17
CA PRO A 170 -12.82 5.92 19.03
C PRO A 170 -11.47 5.67 18.35
N VAL A 171 -10.45 5.40 19.17
CA VAL A 171 -9.14 4.94 18.67
C VAL A 171 -9.30 3.56 18.03
N PRO A 172 -8.87 3.35 16.76
CA PRO A 172 -9.04 2.07 16.07
C PRO A 172 -7.99 1.04 16.54
N THR A 173 -8.12 0.58 17.78
CA THR A 173 -7.17 -0.33 18.45
C THR A 173 -6.98 -1.69 17.78
N LYS A 174 -7.92 -2.09 16.92
CA LYS A 174 -7.86 -3.38 16.18
C LYS A 174 -7.20 -3.25 14.82
N THR A 175 -7.05 -2.03 14.30
CA THR A 175 -6.45 -1.79 12.98
C THR A 175 -4.97 -1.41 13.16
N PRO A 176 -4.04 -2.05 12.44
CA PRO A 176 -2.62 -1.73 12.55
C PRO A 176 -2.34 -0.32 12.03
N ASP A 177 -1.68 0.48 12.86
CA ASP A 177 -1.15 1.79 12.50
C ASP A 177 0.14 1.67 11.68
N LEU A 178 0.72 2.79 11.24
CA LEU A 178 1.88 2.77 10.36
C LEU A 178 3.07 2.01 10.97
N ALA A 179 3.37 2.25 12.24
CA ALA A 179 4.46 1.56 12.93
C ALA A 179 4.23 0.04 12.97
N ALA A 180 3.01 -0.42 13.25
CA ALA A 180 2.67 -1.84 13.21
C ALA A 180 2.79 -2.44 11.81
N GLN A 181 2.38 -1.71 10.77
CA GLN A 181 2.51 -2.16 9.37
C GLN A 181 3.97 -2.26 8.92
N VAL A 182 4.79 -1.26 9.25
CA VAL A 182 6.24 -1.25 8.95
C VAL A 182 6.94 -2.38 9.69
N GLN A 183 6.62 -2.59 10.97
CA GLN A 183 7.17 -3.70 11.74
C GLN A 183 6.78 -5.06 11.13
N LYS A 184 5.54 -5.22 10.70
CA LYS A 184 5.09 -6.45 10.01
C LYS A 184 5.95 -6.71 8.76
N PHE A 185 6.17 -5.70 7.93
CA PHE A 185 7.04 -5.80 6.76
C PHE A 185 8.49 -6.17 7.13
N LEU A 186 9.08 -5.48 8.10
CA LEU A 186 10.48 -5.72 8.52
C LEU A 186 10.70 -7.10 9.14
N THR A 187 9.65 -7.76 9.64
CA THR A 187 9.72 -9.15 10.15
C THR A 187 9.56 -10.22 9.08
N MET A 188 9.38 -9.84 7.82
CA MET A 188 9.34 -10.79 6.70
C MET A 188 10.74 -11.32 6.38
N ALA A 189 10.79 -12.53 5.86
CA ALA A 189 12.03 -13.06 5.32
C ALA A 189 12.47 -12.23 4.10
N PRO A 190 13.77 -11.92 3.95
CA PRO A 190 14.27 -11.24 2.76
C PRO A 190 13.98 -12.10 1.51
N PRO A 191 13.63 -11.46 0.38
CA PRO A 191 13.38 -12.20 -0.86
C PRO A 191 14.66 -12.92 -1.32
N LYS A 192 14.51 -14.10 -1.92
CA LYS A 192 15.64 -14.88 -2.45
C LYS A 192 16.43 -14.11 -3.51
N ILE A 193 15.72 -13.34 -4.32
CA ILE A 193 16.27 -12.43 -5.32
C ILE A 193 15.75 -11.05 -4.92
N PRO A 194 16.62 -10.13 -4.43
CA PRO A 194 16.20 -8.79 -4.10
C PRO A 194 15.76 -8.05 -5.37
N PRO A 195 14.70 -7.23 -5.30
CA PRO A 195 14.32 -6.41 -6.43
C PRO A 195 15.41 -5.38 -6.71
N ARG A 196 15.59 -5.01 -7.97
CA ARG A 196 16.50 -3.92 -8.35
C ARG A 196 16.08 -2.59 -7.74
N GLU A 197 14.78 -2.29 -7.76
CA GLU A 197 14.25 -1.01 -7.26
C GLU A 197 12.99 -1.23 -6.41
N THR A 198 12.86 -0.44 -5.33
CA THR A 198 11.64 -0.40 -4.52
C THR A 198 11.04 1.01 -4.51
N LEU A 199 9.75 1.11 -4.82
CA LEU A 199 8.95 2.31 -4.64
C LEU A 199 8.11 2.19 -3.36
N TRP A 200 8.29 3.12 -2.45
CA TRP A 200 7.59 3.15 -1.17
C TRP A 200 6.41 4.11 -1.23
N VAL A 201 5.21 3.63 -0.93
CA VAL A 201 3.97 4.40 -1.04
C VAL A 201 3.29 4.50 0.32
N PHE A 202 2.93 5.72 0.74
CA PHE A 202 2.24 5.97 2.02
C PHE A 202 0.89 6.63 1.76
N THR A 203 -0.19 5.99 2.21
CA THR A 203 -1.60 6.38 1.97
C THR A 203 -2.36 6.53 3.29
N PHE A 204 -1.99 7.55 4.06
CA PHE A 204 -2.65 7.96 5.31
C PHE A 204 -3.18 9.39 5.20
N GLY A 205 -4.04 9.81 6.13
CA GLY A 205 -4.48 11.20 6.28
C GLY A 205 -5.99 11.41 6.16
N THR A 206 -6.68 10.60 5.35
CA THR A 206 -8.13 10.65 5.17
C THR A 206 -8.87 10.54 6.50
N TRP A 207 -8.48 9.59 7.34
CA TRP A 207 -9.17 9.33 8.61
C TRP A 207 -8.67 10.18 9.76
N GLU A 208 -7.47 10.73 9.67
CA GLU A 208 -6.98 11.79 10.55
C GLU A 208 -7.86 13.03 10.39
N THR A 209 -8.08 13.49 9.16
CA THR A 209 -8.97 14.64 8.92
C THR A 209 -10.40 14.33 9.34
N TRP A 210 -10.91 13.11 9.10
CA TRP A 210 -12.21 12.67 9.59
C TRP A 210 -12.30 12.74 11.12
N ASN A 211 -11.41 12.07 11.85
CA ASN A 211 -11.48 11.98 13.30
C ASN A 211 -11.19 13.32 13.97
N MET A 212 -10.14 14.02 13.54
CA MET A 212 -9.67 15.25 14.18
C MET A 212 -10.58 16.46 13.89
N ALA A 213 -11.47 16.39 12.90
CA ALA A 213 -12.44 17.44 12.63
C ALA A 213 -13.43 17.69 13.80
N SER A 214 -13.65 16.69 14.67
CA SER A 214 -14.49 16.85 15.87
C SER A 214 -13.77 17.58 17.01
N LEU A 215 -12.44 17.66 16.98
CA LEU A 215 -11.63 18.28 18.01
C LEU A 215 -11.57 19.81 17.86
N PRO A 216 -11.17 20.54 18.93
CA PRO A 216 -10.73 21.92 18.80
C PRO A 216 -9.64 22.05 17.74
N ARG A 217 -9.74 23.10 16.90
CA ARG A 217 -8.88 23.24 15.70
C ARG A 217 -7.38 23.17 16.02
N GLU A 218 -6.92 23.88 17.05
CA GLU A 218 -5.51 23.88 17.46
C GLU A 218 -5.00 22.50 17.89
N THR A 219 -5.87 21.70 18.51
CA THR A 219 -5.55 20.30 18.84
C THR A 219 -5.45 19.46 17.58
N GLY A 220 -6.43 19.57 16.67
CA GLY A 220 -6.38 18.87 15.38
C GLY A 220 -5.11 19.20 14.59
N GLU A 221 -4.74 20.48 14.54
CA GLU A 221 -3.52 20.95 13.88
C GLU A 221 -2.25 20.28 14.42
N ARG A 222 -2.11 20.25 15.75
CA ARG A 222 -0.97 19.63 16.43
C ARG A 222 -0.88 18.13 16.13
N LEU A 223 -2.02 17.44 16.12
CA LEU A 223 -2.09 16.01 15.85
C LEU A 223 -1.80 15.69 14.39
N ILE A 224 -2.24 16.51 13.43
CA ILE A 224 -1.87 16.40 12.02
C ILE A 224 -0.36 16.53 11.87
N ASP A 225 0.25 17.56 12.47
CA ASP A 225 1.69 17.78 12.40
C ASP A 225 2.49 16.62 13.00
N ALA A 226 2.05 16.09 14.14
CA ALA A 226 2.65 14.93 14.79
C ALA A 226 2.50 13.64 13.95
N SER A 227 1.33 13.44 13.33
CA SER A 227 1.06 12.28 12.48
C SER A 227 1.94 12.31 11.23
N VAL A 228 2.05 13.44 10.55
CA VAL A 228 2.95 13.56 9.38
C VAL A 228 4.40 13.37 9.79
N THR A 229 4.81 13.89 10.95
CA THR A 229 6.17 13.67 11.47
C THR A 229 6.45 12.18 11.68
N ASP A 230 5.49 11.43 12.25
CA ASP A 230 5.61 9.98 12.44
C ASP A 230 5.76 9.23 11.11
N ILE A 231 5.08 9.65 10.03
CA ILE A 231 5.31 9.10 8.68
C ILE A 231 6.78 9.20 8.31
N PHE A 232 7.39 10.37 8.46
CA PHE A 232 8.79 10.57 8.07
C PHE A 232 9.79 9.89 9.01
N THR A 233 9.43 9.69 10.29
CA THR A 233 10.20 8.82 11.19
C THR A 233 10.23 7.38 10.67
N GLN A 234 9.10 6.84 10.21
CA GLN A 234 9.01 5.48 9.67
C GLN A 234 9.67 5.37 8.29
N VAL A 235 9.58 6.41 7.45
CA VAL A 235 10.33 6.50 6.17
C VAL A 235 11.84 6.42 6.43
N GLU A 236 12.35 7.15 7.41
CA GLU A 236 13.79 7.12 7.74
C GLU A 236 14.23 5.77 8.31
N LEU A 237 13.37 5.12 9.10
CA LEU A 237 13.59 3.75 9.56
C LEU A 237 13.71 2.78 8.36
N LEU A 238 12.78 2.85 7.41
CA LEU A 238 12.82 2.01 6.20
C LEU A 238 14.04 2.31 5.34
N TYR A 239 14.41 3.58 5.19
CA TYR A 239 15.64 4.00 4.51
C TYR A 239 16.86 3.34 5.14
N ARG A 240 17.00 3.44 6.48
CA ARG A 240 18.10 2.79 7.20
C ARG A 240 18.09 1.27 7.03
N LYS A 241 16.92 0.63 7.16
CA LYS A 241 16.77 -0.81 6.96
C LYS A 241 17.04 -1.26 5.54
N SER A 242 16.88 -0.39 4.54
CA SER A 242 17.18 -0.71 3.14
C SER A 242 18.68 -0.82 2.84
N LEU A 243 19.55 -0.33 3.75
CA LEU A 243 21.00 -0.41 3.61
C LEU A 243 21.57 -1.78 3.99
N ASN A 244 20.80 -2.61 4.69
CA ASN A 244 21.25 -3.92 5.15
C ASN A 244 20.80 -5.02 4.16
N PRO A 245 21.73 -5.76 3.51
CA PRO A 245 21.39 -6.83 2.55
C PRO A 245 20.53 -7.97 3.12
N ALA A 246 20.54 -8.18 4.44
CA ALA A 246 19.71 -9.18 5.11
C ALA A 246 18.27 -8.70 5.36
N SER A 247 17.98 -7.42 5.12
CA SER A 247 16.67 -6.83 5.36
C SER A 247 15.73 -7.06 4.17
N PRO A 248 14.42 -7.29 4.40
CA PRO A 248 13.43 -7.33 3.32
C PRO A 248 13.31 -5.99 2.56
N ALA A 249 13.78 -4.88 3.17
CA ALA A 249 13.79 -3.55 2.57
C ALA A 249 14.91 -3.35 1.53
N PHE A 250 15.92 -4.22 1.51
CA PHE A 250 17.06 -4.09 0.59
C PHE A 250 16.61 -4.19 -0.88
N SER A 251 17.28 -3.40 -1.73
CA SER A 251 17.13 -3.45 -3.19
C SER A 251 18.51 -3.48 -3.82
N ASP A 252 18.72 -4.34 -4.81
CA ASP A 252 20.01 -4.50 -5.48
C ASP A 252 20.07 -3.68 -6.77
N PHE A 253 20.21 -2.36 -6.61
CA PHE A 253 20.22 -1.41 -7.72
C PHE A 253 21.31 -1.72 -8.77
N TRP A 254 22.46 -2.21 -8.30
CA TRP A 254 23.66 -2.49 -9.09
C TRP A 254 23.65 -3.86 -9.76
N SER A 255 22.62 -4.68 -9.51
CA SER A 255 22.44 -5.95 -10.22
C SER A 255 22.32 -5.73 -11.73
N ASN A 256 23.10 -6.51 -12.50
CA ASN A 256 23.09 -6.51 -13.97
C ASN A 256 23.41 -5.15 -14.63
N VAL A 257 24.12 -4.24 -13.94
CA VAL A 257 24.59 -2.97 -14.52
C VAL A 257 25.88 -3.21 -15.31
N THR A 258 25.95 -2.67 -16.53
CA THR A 258 27.11 -2.75 -17.42
C THR A 258 28.23 -1.80 -16.99
N LYS A 259 29.48 -2.07 -17.40
CA LYS A 259 30.63 -1.20 -17.05
C LYS A 259 30.47 0.21 -17.61
N GLU A 260 29.85 0.33 -18.78
CA GLU A 260 29.55 1.58 -19.45
C GLU A 260 28.52 2.40 -18.67
N GLU A 261 27.48 1.75 -18.12
CA GLU A 261 26.49 2.38 -17.25
C GLU A 261 27.10 2.83 -15.92
N ILE A 262 27.99 2.04 -15.32
CA ILE A 262 28.72 2.42 -14.11
C ILE A 262 29.55 3.68 -14.37
N GLN A 263 30.32 3.72 -15.47
CA GLN A 263 31.11 4.90 -15.83
C GLN A 263 30.25 6.15 -16.06
N ALA A 264 29.06 5.99 -16.63
CA ALA A 264 28.09 7.08 -16.80
C ALA A 264 27.51 7.56 -15.46
N LEU A 265 27.31 6.66 -14.49
CA LEU A 265 26.74 6.97 -13.17
C LEU A 265 27.77 7.47 -12.15
N THR A 266 29.05 7.17 -12.35
CA THR A 266 30.14 7.57 -11.45
C THR A 266 31.09 8.58 -12.08
N HIS A 267 30.67 9.31 -13.13
CA HIS A 267 31.54 10.22 -13.86
C HIS A 267 32.12 11.29 -12.92
N PRO A 268 33.45 11.47 -12.83
CA PRO A 268 34.08 12.36 -11.85
C PRO A 268 33.93 13.86 -12.15
N ASP A 269 33.24 14.22 -13.23
CA ASP A 269 33.13 15.61 -13.70
C ASP A 269 31.86 16.28 -13.12
N PRO A 270 31.99 17.30 -12.26
CA PRO A 270 30.85 17.99 -11.66
C PRO A 270 30.00 18.77 -12.67
N GLU A 271 30.49 19.05 -13.89
CA GLU A 271 29.70 19.69 -14.95
C GLU A 271 28.80 18.70 -15.71
N ASN A 272 29.10 17.40 -15.65
CA ASN A 272 28.32 16.31 -16.24
C ASN A 272 27.68 15.42 -15.16
N LYS A 273 27.03 16.01 -14.16
CA LYS A 273 26.33 15.25 -13.13
C LYS A 273 25.28 14.34 -13.76
N PRO A 274 25.31 13.02 -13.48
CA PRO A 274 24.29 12.12 -13.96
C PRO A 274 22.93 12.55 -13.40
N ASP A 275 21.90 12.39 -14.23
CA ASP A 275 20.51 12.60 -13.83
C ASP A 275 20.23 11.83 -12.54
N GLU A 276 19.76 12.54 -11.52
CA GLU A 276 19.52 11.99 -10.18
C GLU A 276 18.57 10.79 -10.22
N ARG A 277 17.66 10.77 -11.18
CA ARG A 277 16.69 9.69 -11.41
C ARG A 277 17.35 8.38 -11.87
N LYS A 278 18.58 8.44 -12.39
CA LYS A 278 19.39 7.28 -12.79
C LYS A 278 20.33 6.80 -11.69
N THR A 279 20.49 7.56 -10.61
CA THR A 279 21.37 7.18 -9.49
C THR A 279 20.65 6.29 -8.48
N GLU A 280 21.42 5.53 -7.71
CA GLU A 280 20.88 4.73 -6.61
C GLU A 280 20.10 5.63 -5.64
N SER A 281 18.81 5.35 -5.49
CA SER A 281 17.89 6.21 -4.75
C SER A 281 16.82 5.44 -4.00
N PHE A 282 16.48 5.95 -2.82
CA PHE A 282 15.35 5.51 -2.03
C PHE A 282 14.15 6.39 -2.37
N ARG A 283 13.14 5.80 -3.02
CA ARG A 283 12.05 6.53 -3.69
C ARG A 283 10.74 6.42 -2.91
N VAL A 284 10.21 7.56 -2.47
CA VAL A 284 8.96 7.67 -1.69
C VAL A 284 7.88 8.42 -2.46
N VAL A 285 6.65 7.93 -2.42
CA VAL A 285 5.45 8.58 -2.95
C VAL A 285 4.40 8.71 -1.86
N ILE A 286 3.88 9.93 -1.68
CA ILE A 286 2.77 10.22 -0.77
C ILE A 286 1.70 10.99 -1.54
N PRO A 287 0.54 10.41 -1.85
CA PRO A 287 -0.51 11.13 -2.57
C PRO A 287 -1.05 12.33 -1.77
N GLN A 288 -1.44 13.39 -2.49
CA GLN A 288 -2.23 14.47 -1.88
C GLN A 288 -3.61 13.97 -1.47
N LEU A 289 -4.07 14.40 -0.31
CA LEU A 289 -5.42 14.12 0.17
C LEU A 289 -6.47 14.96 -0.54
N PHE A 290 -7.49 14.27 -1.05
CA PHE A 290 -8.74 14.90 -1.45
C PHE A 290 -9.54 15.33 -0.22
N ASP A 291 -10.21 16.48 -0.30
CA ASP A 291 -11.01 17.01 0.80
C ASP A 291 -12.20 16.07 1.09
N ILE A 292 -12.12 15.36 2.21
CA ILE A 292 -13.13 14.39 2.63
C ILE A 292 -14.53 15.02 2.81
N THR A 293 -14.64 16.34 3.00
CA THR A 293 -15.94 17.01 3.11
C THR A 293 -16.74 17.02 1.82
N LEU A 294 -16.07 16.78 0.69
CA LEU A 294 -16.67 16.66 -0.64
C LEU A 294 -17.05 15.21 -0.98
N ALA A 295 -16.70 14.24 -0.12
CA ALA A 295 -17.09 12.85 -0.30
C ALA A 295 -18.58 12.65 0.09
N PRO A 296 -19.32 11.76 -0.61
CA PRO A 296 -20.72 11.51 -0.27
C PRO A 296 -20.93 11.08 1.19
N GLY A 297 -19.99 10.29 1.74
CA GLY A 297 -20.02 9.80 3.11
C GLY A 297 -19.93 10.89 4.18
N TRP A 298 -19.45 12.10 3.86
CA TRP A 298 -19.40 13.22 4.82
C TRP A 298 -20.79 13.56 5.37
N GLN A 299 -21.83 13.38 4.56
CA GLN A 299 -23.19 13.67 5.01
C GLN A 299 -23.71 12.70 6.07
N LYS A 300 -23.10 11.51 6.19
CA LYS A 300 -23.45 10.47 7.16
C LYS A 300 -22.68 10.56 8.47
N ARG A 301 -21.81 11.57 8.62
CA ARG A 301 -21.06 11.82 9.84
C ARG A 301 -22.03 11.92 11.05
N PRO A 302 -21.73 11.25 12.18
CA PRO A 302 -22.56 11.33 13.38
C PRO A 302 -22.85 12.76 13.82
N LEU A 303 -24.06 12.97 14.36
CA LEU A 303 -24.47 14.28 14.87
C LEU A 303 -23.64 14.63 16.11
N PRO A 304 -23.03 15.83 16.17
CA PRO A 304 -22.33 16.27 17.36
C PRO A 304 -23.32 16.60 18.50
N SER A 305 -22.81 16.85 19.71
CA SER A 305 -23.61 17.36 20.83
C SER A 305 -24.33 18.67 20.48
N GLU A 306 -25.42 18.99 21.18
CA GLU A 306 -26.27 20.16 20.88
C GLU A 306 -25.51 21.50 20.87
N SER A 307 -24.41 21.60 21.62
CA SER A 307 -23.58 22.79 21.70
C SER A 307 -22.53 22.92 20.58
N GLN A 308 -22.39 21.90 19.74
CA GLN A 308 -21.46 21.81 18.63
C GLN A 308 -22.22 21.74 17.30
N SER A 309 -21.56 22.08 16.18
CA SER A 309 -22.23 22.10 14.88
C SER A 309 -21.45 21.35 13.80
N ARG A 310 -22.18 20.72 12.88
CA ARG A 310 -21.61 20.07 11.68
C ARG A 310 -20.81 21.05 10.82
N GLY A 311 -21.23 22.32 10.78
CA GLY A 311 -20.51 23.38 10.06
C GLY A 311 -19.12 23.65 10.63
N VAL A 312 -18.95 23.60 11.96
CA VAL A 312 -17.62 23.73 12.59
C VAL A 312 -16.74 22.55 12.23
N GLN A 313 -17.26 21.32 12.31
CA GLN A 313 -16.48 20.13 11.95
C GLN A 313 -16.10 20.13 10.46
N MET A 314 -16.99 20.56 9.57
CA MET A 314 -16.70 20.70 8.14
C MET A 314 -15.60 21.73 7.88
N ARG A 315 -15.68 22.90 8.52
CA ARG A 315 -14.62 23.92 8.43
C ARG A 315 -13.29 23.40 8.96
N ASN A 316 -13.31 22.66 10.06
CA ASN A 316 -12.10 22.06 10.62
C ASN A 316 -11.52 21.01 9.67
N ALA A 317 -12.32 20.11 9.13
CA ALA A 317 -11.89 19.09 8.18
C ALA A 317 -11.20 19.68 6.94
N ALA A 318 -11.84 20.66 6.28
CA ALA A 318 -11.27 21.32 5.11
C ALA A 318 -9.92 21.99 5.43
N TYR A 319 -9.82 22.65 6.59
CA TYR A 319 -8.57 23.27 7.05
C TYR A 319 -7.48 22.24 7.36
N LEU A 320 -7.82 21.18 8.10
CA LEU A 320 -6.88 20.12 8.47
C LEU A 320 -6.40 19.34 7.24
N ASN A 321 -7.24 19.16 6.22
CA ASN A 321 -6.86 18.57 4.95
C ASN A 321 -5.79 19.40 4.22
N SER A 322 -6.01 20.73 4.13
CA SER A 322 -4.99 21.64 3.59
C SER A 322 -3.69 21.55 4.37
N ARG A 323 -3.78 21.60 5.71
CA ARG A 323 -2.60 21.51 6.59
C ARG A 323 -1.84 20.20 6.41
N TRP A 324 -2.53 19.07 6.29
CA TRP A 324 -1.91 17.78 6.02
C TRP A 324 -1.08 17.83 4.73
N ASN A 325 -1.70 18.26 3.63
CA ASN A 325 -1.03 18.35 2.34
C ASN A 325 0.19 19.28 2.39
N ASP A 326 0.08 20.44 3.05
CA ASP A 326 1.18 21.39 3.23
C ASP A 326 2.30 20.82 4.11
N GLN A 327 1.95 20.11 5.19
CA GLN A 327 2.91 19.52 6.12
C GLN A 327 3.66 18.36 5.48
N VAL A 328 2.97 17.50 4.71
CA VAL A 328 3.60 16.43 3.92
C VAL A 328 4.57 17.03 2.91
N SER A 329 4.16 18.07 2.17
CA SER A 329 5.05 18.74 1.21
C SER A 329 6.32 19.28 1.88
N ARG A 330 6.17 19.96 3.03
CA ARG A 330 7.29 20.53 3.77
C ARG A 330 8.25 19.45 4.29
N GLN A 331 7.73 18.44 4.97
CA GLN A 331 8.54 17.34 5.52
C GLN A 331 9.21 16.50 4.41
N LEU A 332 8.53 16.30 3.28
CA LEU A 332 9.11 15.63 2.12
C LEU A 332 10.29 16.40 1.54
N GLU A 333 10.17 17.73 1.44
CA GLU A 333 11.26 18.58 0.97
C GLU A 333 12.44 18.57 1.95
N ASP A 334 12.18 18.71 3.25
CA ASP A 334 13.20 18.63 4.30
C ASP A 334 13.93 17.27 4.27
N TRP A 335 13.19 16.18 4.09
CA TRP A 335 13.75 14.84 3.96
C TRP A 335 14.60 14.68 2.68
N ARG A 336 14.16 15.22 1.54
CA ARG A 336 14.94 15.24 0.29
C ARG A 336 16.23 16.06 0.42
N ARG A 337 16.22 17.17 1.16
CA ARG A 337 17.42 18.00 1.39
C ARG A 337 18.52 17.26 2.15
N LYS A 338 18.19 16.20 2.91
CA LYS A 338 19.20 15.30 3.50
C LYS A 338 20.03 14.58 2.43
N GLY A 339 19.52 14.42 1.21
CA GLY A 339 20.26 13.84 0.08
C GLY A 339 20.84 12.48 0.42
N ASN A 340 22.17 12.37 0.33
CA ASN A 340 22.95 11.15 0.58
C ASN A 340 23.61 11.17 1.96
N SER A 341 23.13 12.02 2.89
CA SER A 341 23.69 12.09 4.24
C SER A 341 23.50 10.76 4.98
N LYS A 342 24.49 10.44 5.83
CA LYS A 342 24.48 9.28 6.72
C LYS A 342 23.20 9.31 7.58
N PRO A 343 22.37 8.25 7.55
CA PRO A 343 21.19 8.20 8.42
C PRO A 343 21.59 8.01 9.89
N GLU A 344 20.76 8.50 10.79
CA GLU A 344 20.98 8.37 12.23
C GLU A 344 20.75 6.92 12.71
N GLY A 345 21.66 6.41 13.54
CA GLY A 345 21.60 5.05 14.10
C GLY A 345 21.94 3.94 13.10
N VAL A 346 22.64 4.26 12.01
CA VAL A 346 23.11 3.27 11.03
C VAL A 346 24.17 2.34 11.62
N GLU A 347 24.86 2.79 12.66
CA GLU A 347 25.81 1.99 13.43
C GLU A 347 25.12 0.75 14.05
N ASP A 348 23.86 0.89 14.47
CA ASP A 348 23.08 -0.18 15.09
C ASP A 348 22.66 -1.27 14.10
N GLU A 349 22.75 -1.02 12.80
CA GLU A 349 22.39 -2.00 11.76
C GLU A 349 23.52 -3.00 11.47
N GLY A 350 24.69 -2.85 12.11
CA GLY A 350 25.81 -3.79 11.98
C GLY A 350 26.43 -3.84 10.58
N ILE A 351 26.25 -2.79 9.77
CA ILE A 351 26.69 -2.74 8.37
C ILE A 351 28.21 -2.91 8.24
N GLU A 352 28.99 -2.52 9.26
CA GLU A 352 30.45 -2.76 9.32
C GLU A 352 30.84 -4.25 9.28
N THR A 353 29.92 -5.16 9.61
CA THR A 353 30.13 -6.62 9.51
C THR A 353 29.60 -7.25 8.21
N ALA A 354 28.89 -6.48 7.37
CA ALA A 354 28.39 -6.94 6.06
C ALA A 354 29.47 -6.95 4.96
N SER A 355 30.70 -6.54 5.28
CA SER A 355 31.92 -6.68 4.45
C SER A 355 32.22 -8.15 4.05
N SER A 356 31.58 -9.11 4.72
CA SER A 356 31.71 -10.55 4.42
C SER A 356 30.63 -11.09 3.47
N VAL A 357 29.66 -10.28 3.05
CA VAL A 357 28.69 -10.66 2.02
C VAL A 357 29.36 -10.42 0.65
N PRO A 358 29.40 -11.43 -0.25
CA PRO A 358 30.12 -11.35 -1.53
C PRO A 358 29.65 -10.22 -2.48
N THR A 359 28.60 -9.49 -2.13
CA THR A 359 28.04 -8.36 -2.89
C THR A 359 28.85 -7.06 -2.74
N MET A 360 29.54 -6.80 -1.62
CA MET A 360 30.45 -5.64 -1.54
C MET A 360 31.71 -5.87 -2.39
N ALA A 361 32.22 -7.10 -2.41
CA ALA A 361 33.27 -7.52 -3.35
C ALA A 361 32.79 -7.43 -4.82
N SER A 362 31.49 -7.58 -5.08
CA SER A 362 30.87 -7.34 -6.39
C SER A 362 30.92 -5.86 -6.77
N LEU A 363 30.49 -4.94 -5.89
CA LEU A 363 30.58 -3.48 -6.09
C LEU A 363 32.03 -3.02 -6.37
N LEU A 364 32.99 -3.53 -5.59
CA LEU A 364 34.42 -3.23 -5.78
C LEU A 364 34.97 -3.72 -7.12
N ARG A 365 34.42 -4.82 -7.67
CA ARG A 365 34.83 -5.39 -8.97
C ARG A 365 34.42 -4.53 -10.17
N TYR A 366 33.43 -3.66 -9.97
CA TYR A 366 32.82 -2.83 -11.00
C TYR A 366 33.30 -1.37 -10.97
N LEU A 367 33.97 -0.94 -9.90
CA LEU A 367 34.63 0.35 -9.84
C LEU A 367 35.77 0.43 -10.86
N PRO A 368 36.02 1.59 -11.52
CA PRO A 368 37.22 1.82 -12.31
C PRO A 368 38.49 1.50 -11.51
N GLU A 369 39.55 0.98 -12.14
CA GLU A 369 40.82 0.63 -11.47
C GLU A 369 41.41 1.76 -10.62
N SER A 370 41.10 3.03 -10.93
CA SER A 370 41.51 4.20 -10.15
C SER A 370 40.81 4.35 -8.78
N LEU A 371 39.67 3.68 -8.60
CA LEU A 371 38.81 3.73 -7.41
C LEU A 371 38.72 2.37 -6.69
N GLN A 372 39.43 1.35 -7.18
CA GLN A 372 39.53 0.08 -6.48
C GLN A 372 40.58 0.19 -5.36
N PRO A 373 40.34 -0.37 -4.16
CA PRO A 373 41.36 -0.53 -3.14
C PRO A 373 42.53 -1.33 -3.73
N LYS A 374 43.74 -0.77 -3.71
CA LYS A 374 44.94 -1.50 -4.14
C LYS A 374 45.25 -2.56 -3.09
N GLU A 375 45.11 -3.84 -3.43
CA GLU A 375 45.64 -4.93 -2.61
C GLU A 375 47.16 -4.71 -2.43
N LYS A 376 47.61 -4.68 -1.18
CA LYS A 376 49.03 -4.55 -0.87
C LYS A 376 49.77 -5.84 -1.18
N ASP A 377 50.87 -5.71 -1.93
CA ASP A 377 52.00 -6.62 -1.87
C ASP A 377 52.62 -6.65 -0.46
N ASN A 378 53.20 -7.79 -0.11
CA ASN A 378 53.68 -8.25 1.20
C ASN A 378 54.75 -7.41 1.94
N ASN A 379 54.91 -6.11 1.69
CA ASN A 379 55.83 -5.27 2.48
C ASN A 379 55.08 -4.14 3.16
N GLY A 380 55.05 -4.21 4.48
CA GLY A 380 54.33 -3.31 5.36
C GLY A 380 54.77 -1.86 5.24
N GLU A 381 53.77 -0.99 5.08
CA GLU A 381 53.73 0.36 5.64
C GLU A 381 52.26 0.76 5.77
N GLU A 382 51.84 1.12 6.98
CA GLU A 382 50.51 1.64 7.28
C GLU A 382 50.26 2.94 6.51
N THR A 383 49.23 2.94 5.69
CA THR A 383 48.60 4.16 5.15
C THR A 383 47.13 3.84 5.01
N ASN A 384 46.31 4.67 5.66
CA ASN A 384 44.87 4.58 5.86
C ASN A 384 44.12 3.69 4.86
N ASP A 385 43.42 2.69 5.40
CA ASP A 385 42.33 2.00 4.73
C ASP A 385 41.22 3.00 4.38
N ASP A 386 41.40 3.77 3.31
CA ASP A 386 40.33 4.53 2.67
C ASP A 386 39.45 3.54 1.92
N ILE A 387 38.62 2.82 2.68
CA ILE A 387 37.45 2.10 2.17
C ILE A 387 36.55 3.18 1.55
N ILE A 388 36.53 3.25 0.22
CA ILE A 388 35.65 4.15 -0.52
C ILE A 388 34.21 3.69 -0.24
N TYR A 389 33.54 4.37 0.69
CA TYR A 389 32.11 4.24 0.91
C TYR A 389 31.42 4.65 -0.41
N ALA A 390 30.73 3.71 -1.06
CA ALA A 390 29.71 4.10 -2.02
C ALA A 390 28.74 5.05 -1.30
N PRO A 391 28.45 6.23 -1.84
CA PRO A 391 27.60 7.20 -1.16
C PRO A 391 26.23 6.58 -0.90
N TYR A 392 25.64 6.83 0.27
CA TYR A 392 24.33 6.28 0.62
C TYR A 392 23.28 6.64 -0.47
N PRO A 393 22.27 5.76 -0.71
CA PRO A 393 21.22 6.00 -1.69
C PRO A 393 20.59 7.38 -1.51
N ARG A 394 20.35 8.09 -2.60
CA ARG A 394 19.75 9.42 -2.51
C ARG A 394 18.29 9.34 -2.09
N ARG A 395 17.87 10.22 -1.18
CA ARG A 395 16.45 10.38 -0.80
C ARG A 395 15.69 11.13 -1.90
N LEU A 396 14.83 10.42 -2.63
CA LEU A 396 13.94 10.98 -3.64
C LEU A 396 12.48 10.82 -3.22
N GLY A 397 11.70 11.90 -3.31
CA GLY A 397 10.34 11.94 -2.80
C GLY A 397 9.41 12.71 -3.72
N LEU A 398 8.20 12.21 -3.91
CA LEU A 398 7.13 12.85 -4.68
C LEU A 398 5.84 12.90 -3.87
N GLN A 399 5.25 14.10 -3.77
CA GLN A 399 3.86 14.24 -3.35
C GLN A 399 2.99 14.31 -4.62
N SER A 400 2.23 13.26 -4.92
CA SER A 400 1.49 13.22 -6.20
C SER A 400 0.26 14.13 -6.15
N SER A 401 0.15 15.02 -7.13
CA SER A 401 -0.98 15.95 -7.20
C SER A 401 -2.12 15.34 -8.01
N LEU A 402 -3.12 14.81 -7.29
CA LEU A 402 -4.27 14.09 -7.85
C LEU A 402 -5.60 14.81 -7.60
N VAL A 403 -5.65 15.64 -6.56
CA VAL A 403 -6.84 16.38 -6.10
C VAL A 403 -7.40 17.27 -7.20
N LYS A 404 -6.52 17.94 -7.95
CA LYS A 404 -6.94 18.85 -9.03
C LYS A 404 -7.76 18.14 -10.09
N SER A 405 -7.35 16.93 -10.50
CA SER A 405 -8.05 16.16 -11.54
C SER A 405 -9.45 15.75 -11.12
N VAL A 406 -9.63 15.42 -9.84
CA VAL A 406 -10.96 15.10 -9.27
C VAL A 406 -11.83 16.36 -9.20
N LEU A 407 -11.30 17.47 -8.68
CA LEU A 407 -12.04 18.74 -8.61
C LEU A 407 -12.42 19.28 -9.99
N ASP A 408 -11.54 19.12 -10.99
CA ASP A 408 -11.82 19.48 -12.38
C ASP A 408 -12.96 18.60 -12.95
N ALA A 409 -13.01 17.31 -12.61
CA ALA A 409 -14.10 16.42 -13.01
C ALA A 409 -15.44 16.81 -12.37
N MET A 410 -15.44 17.14 -11.07
CA MET A 410 -16.63 17.62 -10.36
C MET A 410 -17.12 18.96 -10.93
N THR A 411 -16.20 19.89 -11.18
CA THR A 411 -16.52 21.19 -11.79
C THR A 411 -17.08 21.02 -13.20
N GLU A 412 -16.52 20.11 -13.99
CA GLU A 412 -16.97 19.82 -15.34
C GLU A 412 -18.43 19.33 -15.37
N GLU A 413 -18.79 18.38 -14.49
CA GLU A 413 -20.16 17.88 -14.40
C GLU A 413 -21.13 19.00 -14.02
N GLU A 414 -20.84 19.77 -12.97
CA GLU A 414 -21.73 20.84 -12.51
C GLU A 414 -21.89 21.96 -13.55
N MET A 415 -20.83 22.29 -14.29
CA MET A 415 -20.92 23.22 -15.43
C MET A 415 -21.81 22.68 -16.53
N GLN A 416 -21.64 21.42 -16.93
CA GLN A 416 -22.46 20.79 -17.97
C GLN A 416 -23.93 20.71 -17.55
N ARG A 417 -24.22 20.31 -16.32
CA ARG A 417 -25.58 20.23 -15.78
C ARG A 417 -26.26 21.60 -15.74
N SER A 418 -25.49 22.65 -15.50
CA SER A 418 -25.96 24.04 -15.50
C SER A 418 -26.02 24.68 -16.89
N GLY A 419 -25.64 23.95 -17.95
CA GLY A 419 -25.56 24.49 -19.31
C GLY A 419 -24.49 25.58 -19.50
N LEU A 420 -23.50 25.63 -18.61
CA LEU A 420 -22.43 26.62 -18.60
C LEU A 420 -21.18 26.10 -19.30
N ARG A 421 -20.46 27.01 -19.98
CA ARG A 421 -19.17 26.73 -20.60
C ARG A 421 -18.24 27.91 -20.38
N ASP A 422 -16.96 27.64 -20.11
CA ASP A 422 -15.95 28.70 -20.01
C ASP A 422 -15.08 28.81 -21.28
N SER A 423 -14.28 29.88 -21.35
CA SER A 423 -13.38 30.13 -22.48
C SER A 423 -12.22 29.14 -22.59
N ARG A 424 -12.00 28.31 -21.57
CA ARG A 424 -10.98 27.25 -21.56
C ARG A 424 -11.54 25.89 -22.00
N GLY A 425 -12.83 25.83 -22.33
CA GLY A 425 -13.51 24.61 -22.78
C GLY A 425 -14.06 23.74 -21.64
N ARG A 426 -14.05 24.21 -20.38
CA ARG A 426 -14.76 23.50 -19.30
C ARG A 426 -16.26 23.63 -19.50
N GLY A 427 -17.01 22.61 -19.11
CA GLY A 427 -18.43 22.43 -19.41
C GLY A 427 -18.70 21.92 -20.83
N SER A 428 -17.68 21.42 -21.52
CA SER A 428 -17.80 20.90 -22.90
C SER A 428 -17.03 19.61 -23.18
N ARG A 429 -16.45 18.97 -22.14
CA ARG A 429 -15.76 17.69 -22.31
C ARG A 429 -16.71 16.62 -22.86
N PRO A 430 -16.24 15.80 -23.80
CA PRO A 430 -17.06 14.75 -24.39
C PRO A 430 -17.35 13.65 -23.36
N ALA A 431 -18.45 12.92 -23.54
CA ALA A 431 -18.88 11.87 -22.63
C ALA A 431 -17.88 10.69 -22.51
N ASN A 432 -16.99 10.53 -23.47
CA ASN A 432 -15.94 9.50 -23.49
C ASN A 432 -14.61 9.96 -22.88
N ASP A 433 -14.52 11.18 -22.34
CA ASP A 433 -13.32 11.65 -21.64
C ASP A 433 -13.09 10.82 -20.36
N ALA A 434 -11.83 10.44 -20.09
CA ALA A 434 -11.49 9.52 -19.01
C ALA A 434 -11.87 10.05 -17.62
N MET A 435 -11.90 11.37 -17.43
CA MET A 435 -12.30 12.03 -16.18
C MET A 435 -13.68 12.72 -16.31
N ARG A 436 -14.55 12.26 -17.22
CA ARG A 436 -15.96 12.68 -17.26
C ARG A 436 -16.85 11.61 -16.65
N PHE A 437 -17.66 12.03 -15.67
CA PHE A 437 -18.62 11.20 -14.93
C PHE A 437 -19.98 11.86 -14.94
N PHE A 438 -21.04 11.13 -15.28
CA PHE A 438 -22.40 11.67 -15.30
C PHE A 438 -22.91 12.04 -13.90
N ASP A 439 -22.46 11.34 -12.88
CA ASP A 439 -22.75 11.67 -11.49
C ASP A 439 -21.44 11.79 -10.69
N VAL A 440 -21.25 12.93 -10.04
CA VAL A 440 -20.05 13.23 -9.23
C VAL A 440 -20.36 13.35 -7.74
N TRP A 441 -21.60 13.13 -7.31
CA TRP A 441 -22.04 13.29 -5.91
C TRP A 441 -22.73 12.05 -5.34
N THR A 442 -23.39 11.26 -6.17
CA THR A 442 -24.07 10.04 -5.74
C THR A 442 -23.14 8.84 -5.93
N PRO A 443 -22.88 8.03 -4.88
CA PRO A 443 -22.12 6.80 -5.03
C PRO A 443 -22.92 5.74 -5.82
N CYS A 444 -22.22 4.89 -6.57
CA CYS A 444 -22.85 3.80 -7.31
C CYS A 444 -23.52 2.76 -6.39
N ILE A 445 -22.87 2.41 -5.27
CA ILE A 445 -23.48 1.58 -4.22
C ILE A 445 -23.87 2.46 -3.03
N ALA A 446 -25.17 2.73 -2.90
CA ALA A 446 -25.71 3.37 -1.71
C ALA A 446 -25.89 2.31 -0.61
N ASP A 447 -25.25 2.45 0.55
CA ASP A 447 -25.42 1.60 1.77
C ASP A 447 -24.77 0.20 1.82
N ALA A 448 -23.81 -0.17 0.95
CA ALA A 448 -23.03 -1.39 1.15
C ALA A 448 -21.53 -1.20 0.99
N ARG A 449 -20.79 -1.89 1.87
CA ARG A 449 -19.34 -1.72 2.12
C ARG A 449 -18.98 -0.35 2.70
N SER A 450 -19.80 0.13 3.64
CA SER A 450 -19.31 1.06 4.65
C SER A 450 -18.09 0.40 5.30
N VAL A 451 -16.94 1.05 5.18
CA VAL A 451 -15.82 0.93 6.10
C VAL A 451 -16.33 0.51 7.48
N THR A 452 -15.98 -0.69 7.96
CA THR A 452 -16.60 -1.22 9.18
C THR A 452 -16.33 -0.26 10.33
N GLY A 453 -17.39 0.13 11.04
CA GLY A 453 -17.34 1.18 12.08
C GLY A 453 -18.04 2.50 11.74
N ILE A 454 -18.47 2.73 10.49
CA ILE A 454 -19.22 3.96 10.11
C ILE A 454 -20.71 3.70 9.73
N SER A 455 -21.16 2.47 9.48
CA SER A 455 -22.58 2.05 9.50
C SER A 455 -22.76 0.53 9.36
N THR A 456 -23.97 0.02 9.65
CA THR A 456 -24.33 -1.40 9.63
C THR A 456 -25.24 -1.79 8.46
N SER A 457 -24.73 -2.71 7.64
CA SER A 457 -25.39 -3.85 6.97
C SER A 457 -26.76 -3.65 6.28
N GLN A 458 -26.73 -3.49 4.95
CA GLN A 458 -27.55 -4.25 3.99
C GLN A 458 -26.75 -4.47 2.67
N PRO A 459 -26.95 -5.56 1.91
CA PRO A 459 -26.39 -5.68 0.58
C PRO A 459 -27.16 -4.75 -0.36
N SER A 460 -26.53 -3.66 -0.77
CA SER A 460 -27.08 -2.75 -1.76
C SER A 460 -26.76 -3.25 -3.16
N GLN A 461 -27.70 -2.97 -4.06
CA GLN A 461 -27.55 -3.31 -5.46
C GLN A 461 -26.62 -2.29 -6.11
N GLU A 462 -25.60 -2.80 -6.81
CA GLU A 462 -24.72 -1.98 -7.64
C GLU A 462 -25.53 -1.28 -8.73
N CYS A 463 -25.21 -0.01 -8.99
CA CYS A 463 -25.86 0.78 -10.03
C CYS A 463 -25.65 0.17 -11.43
N GLU A 464 -26.51 0.52 -12.39
CA GLU A 464 -26.48 -0.06 -13.74
C GLU A 464 -25.18 0.25 -14.50
N VAL A 465 -24.60 1.44 -14.30
CA VAL A 465 -23.37 1.88 -14.98
C VAL A 465 -22.36 2.44 -13.96
N PRO A 466 -21.58 1.58 -13.27
CA PRO A 466 -20.66 2.01 -12.20
C PRO A 466 -19.62 3.04 -12.64
N ASN A 467 -19.15 2.96 -13.88
CA ASN A 467 -18.12 3.85 -14.40
C ASN A 467 -18.63 5.26 -14.74
N ASP A 468 -19.95 5.50 -14.70
CA ASP A 468 -20.52 6.83 -14.90
C ASP A 468 -20.61 7.62 -13.59
N HIS A 469 -20.33 6.98 -12.45
CA HIS A 469 -20.22 7.61 -11.14
C HIS A 469 -18.74 7.86 -10.79
N LEU A 470 -18.42 9.06 -10.29
CA LEU A 470 -17.09 9.37 -9.75
C LEU A 470 -16.79 8.56 -8.49
N PHE A 471 -17.81 8.31 -7.67
CA PHE A 471 -17.71 7.58 -6.41
C PHE A 471 -18.31 6.19 -6.58
N TYR A 472 -17.55 5.16 -6.24
CA TYR A 472 -18.08 3.80 -6.18
C TYR A 472 -18.96 3.64 -4.95
N ASP A 473 -18.38 3.94 -3.79
CA ASP A 473 -19.05 3.99 -2.50
C ASP A 473 -18.90 5.39 -1.87
N GLU A 474 -19.33 5.54 -0.62
CA GLU A 474 -19.31 6.81 0.11
C GLU A 474 -17.94 7.44 0.30
N PHE A 475 -16.88 6.64 0.27
CA PHE A 475 -15.52 7.05 0.61
C PHE A 475 -14.47 6.54 -0.37
N THR A 476 -14.86 5.98 -1.52
CA THR A 476 -13.94 5.40 -2.51
C THR A 476 -14.32 5.82 -3.93
N PHE A 477 -13.33 6.24 -4.72
CA PHE A 477 -13.53 6.57 -6.12
C PHE A 477 -13.85 5.34 -6.99
N GLY A 478 -14.61 5.58 -8.07
CA GLY A 478 -14.95 4.62 -9.11
C GLY A 478 -13.74 4.05 -9.82
N GLU A 479 -13.90 2.86 -10.42
CA GLU A 479 -12.82 2.14 -11.11
C GLU A 479 -12.15 2.99 -12.21
N ARG A 480 -12.96 3.66 -13.04
CA ARG A 480 -12.48 4.59 -14.09
C ARG A 480 -11.62 5.71 -13.50
N ALA A 481 -12.04 6.31 -12.38
CA ALA A 481 -11.28 7.36 -11.71
C ALA A 481 -9.96 6.83 -11.14
N LYS A 482 -9.98 5.67 -10.46
CA LYS A 482 -8.77 5.05 -9.91
C LYS A 482 -7.73 4.75 -10.99
N GLU A 483 -8.14 4.19 -12.13
CA GLU A 483 -7.24 3.88 -13.24
C GLU A 483 -6.58 5.15 -13.83
N GLU A 484 -7.37 6.20 -14.06
CA GLU A 484 -6.85 7.44 -14.64
C GLU A 484 -5.97 8.23 -13.64
N LEU A 485 -6.31 8.25 -12.34
CA LEU A 485 -5.46 8.83 -11.30
C LEU A 485 -4.15 8.04 -11.13
N ALA A 486 -4.18 6.71 -11.22
CA ALA A 486 -2.98 5.89 -11.21
C ALA A 486 -2.08 6.17 -12.42
N LYS A 487 -2.65 6.35 -13.61
CA LYS A 487 -1.92 6.74 -14.81
C LYS A 487 -1.27 8.12 -14.69
N GLN A 488 -1.98 9.10 -14.15
CA GLN A 488 -1.42 10.44 -13.89
C GLN A 488 -0.30 10.39 -12.84
N THR A 489 -0.46 9.59 -11.78
CA THR A 489 0.59 9.35 -10.79
C THR A 489 1.81 8.70 -11.44
N ALA A 490 1.61 7.67 -12.26
CA ALA A 490 2.70 6.99 -12.97
C ALA A 490 3.48 7.94 -13.88
N ALA A 491 2.79 8.88 -14.54
CA ALA A 491 3.44 9.93 -15.32
C ALA A 491 4.33 10.82 -14.45
N GLN A 492 3.83 11.30 -13.31
CA GLN A 492 4.63 12.10 -12.37
C GLN A 492 5.82 11.29 -11.80
N ILE A 493 5.63 10.02 -11.48
CA ILE A 493 6.71 9.14 -10.99
C ILE A 493 7.81 8.98 -12.05
N ARG A 494 7.45 8.77 -13.32
CA ARG A 494 8.42 8.73 -14.43
C ARG A 494 9.08 10.06 -14.71
N GLU A 495 8.41 11.16 -14.40
CA GLU A 495 8.98 12.49 -14.59
C GLU A 495 9.99 12.81 -13.47
N TYR A 496 9.64 12.51 -12.21
CA TYR A 496 10.40 13.00 -11.06
C TYR A 496 11.28 11.96 -10.38
N LEU A 497 10.99 10.66 -10.50
CA LEU A 497 11.66 9.61 -9.71
C LEU A 497 12.43 8.59 -10.57
N PHE A 498 12.03 8.36 -11.82
CA PHE A 498 12.69 7.43 -12.75
C PHE A 498 13.03 8.14 -14.06
N VAL A 499 13.89 7.56 -14.90
CA VAL A 499 14.09 8.05 -16.27
C VAL A 499 13.18 7.25 -17.22
N SER A 500 12.38 7.98 -17.99
CA SER A 500 11.42 7.45 -18.98
C SER A 500 12.09 6.81 -20.19
#